data_AF-A0A8J5L688-F1
#
_entry.id   AF-A0A8J5L688-F1
#
_cell.length_a   1.000
_cell.length_b   1.000
_cell.length_c   1.000
_cell.angle_alpha   90.00
_cell.angle_beta   90.00
_cell.angle_gamma   90.00
#
_symmetry.space_group_name_H-M   'P 1'
#
loop_
_entity.id
_entity.type
_entity.pdbx_description
1 polymer ?
#
loop_
_entity_poly.entity_id
_entity_poly.type
_entity_poly.pdbx_seq_one_letter_code
_entity_poly.pdbx_strand_id
1 'polypeptide(L)'
;MNAHLSQSNNSFSQTIQVRKQSYMKGNSMPHANLDVLNKLINARHELAQIMEYKSYADFAIRPNMAGSPDVAMSFLLDLSKHVRCKADEEFNVIRECKRQYLNDRNADLEPWDEAYFVGMVKSSAYSLDSSVIASYFSLSRCLEGLKMLVESLFGATFCQVPMMPGECWHPDVVKLSLHHPQEGGLGFMYLDLYSRKGKYSGCAHFAIRGGRLISKSEYQLPVWMDISFFVFYKFQLLGYSIVLFNLTNRRRKI
;
A
#
# COMPACT_ATOMS: atom_id res chain seq x y z
N MET A 1 4.14 -11.51 -8.59
CA MET A 1 2.93 -12.30 -8.24
C MET A 1 3.16 -13.33 -7.12
N ASN A 2 4.36 -13.91 -6.97
CA ASN A 2 4.62 -14.97 -5.98
C ASN A 2 4.90 -14.49 -4.53
N ALA A 3 5.48 -13.31 -4.33
CA ALA A 3 5.89 -12.84 -2.99
C ALA A 3 4.71 -12.56 -2.03
N HIS A 4 3.59 -12.05 -2.54
CA HIS A 4 2.39 -11.76 -1.73
C HIS A 4 1.57 -13.01 -1.38
N LEU A 5 1.68 -14.10 -2.15
CA LEU A 5 1.07 -15.38 -1.84
C LEU A 5 1.95 -16.19 -0.86
N SER A 6 3.28 -16.03 -0.91
CA SER A 6 4.19 -16.70 0.04
C SER A 6 4.09 -16.13 1.46
N GLN A 7 3.89 -14.81 1.61
CA GLN A 7 3.75 -14.20 2.94
C GLN A 7 2.46 -14.64 3.66
N SER A 8 1.35 -14.81 2.94
CA SER A 8 0.09 -15.29 3.54
C SER A 8 0.10 -16.76 3.93
N ASN A 9 0.90 -17.60 3.28
CA ASN A 9 0.99 -19.02 3.63
C ASN A 9 1.95 -19.28 4.82
N ASN A 10 2.92 -18.39 5.05
CA ASN A 10 3.87 -18.50 6.16
C ASN A 10 3.21 -18.32 7.53
N SER A 11 2.16 -17.51 7.64
CA SER A 11 1.52 -17.18 8.91
C SER A 11 0.67 -18.30 9.51
N PHE A 12 0.37 -19.38 8.76
CA PHE A 12 -0.55 -20.44 9.23
C PHE A 12 0.07 -21.83 9.30
N SER A 13 1.19 -22.10 8.62
CA SER A 13 1.77 -23.44 8.62
C SER A 13 2.52 -23.71 9.93
N GLN A 14 2.07 -24.72 10.68
CA GLN A 14 2.74 -25.20 11.90
C GLN A 14 4.12 -25.83 11.58
N THR A 15 4.30 -26.31 10.34
CA THR A 15 5.53 -26.98 9.91
C THR A 15 6.63 -25.99 9.54
N ILE A 16 7.73 -25.99 10.31
CA ILE A 16 8.91 -25.14 10.08
C ILE A 16 9.43 -25.26 8.64
N GLN A 17 9.52 -26.50 8.11
CA GLN A 17 10.05 -26.75 6.76
C GLN A 17 9.22 -26.05 5.67
N VAL A 18 7.90 -26.02 5.82
CA VAL A 18 7.00 -25.36 4.85
C VAL A 18 7.17 -23.84 4.92
N ARG A 19 7.27 -23.27 6.13
CA ARG A 19 7.55 -21.84 6.32
C ARG A 19 8.90 -21.44 5.70
N LYS A 20 9.94 -22.24 5.96
CA LYS A 20 11.28 -22.03 5.41
C LYS A 20 11.28 -22.08 3.88
N GLN A 21 10.72 -23.13 3.29
CA GLN A 21 10.64 -23.26 1.82
C GLN A 21 9.86 -22.12 1.19
N SER A 22 8.74 -21.72 1.79
CA SER A 22 7.90 -20.63 1.30
C SER A 22 8.59 -19.26 1.43
N TYR A 23 9.29 -19.01 2.55
CA TYR A 23 10.12 -17.82 2.73
C TYR A 23 11.25 -17.76 1.70
N MET A 24 12.01 -18.85 1.53
CA MET A 24 13.11 -18.91 0.58
C MET A 24 12.62 -18.67 -0.84
N LYS A 25 11.54 -19.33 -1.26
CA LYS A 25 10.96 -19.15 -2.60
C LYS A 25 10.38 -17.75 -2.80
N GLY A 26 9.79 -17.15 -1.76
CA GLY A 26 9.23 -15.80 -1.80
C GLY A 26 10.29 -14.71 -1.90
N ASN A 27 11.47 -14.94 -1.30
CA ASN A 27 12.61 -14.01 -1.30
C ASN A 27 13.71 -14.38 -2.31
N SER A 28 13.51 -15.42 -3.13
CA SER A 28 14.43 -15.76 -4.22
C SER A 28 14.04 -15.06 -5.51
N MET A 29 15.03 -14.55 -6.24
CA MET A 29 14.87 -13.95 -7.57
C MET A 29 15.76 -14.66 -8.59
N PRO A 30 15.42 -14.65 -9.89
CA PRO A 30 16.29 -15.20 -10.93
C PRO A 30 17.69 -14.58 -10.87
N HIS A 31 18.75 -15.39 -10.92
CA HIS A 31 20.13 -14.92 -10.87
C HIS A 31 20.46 -13.90 -11.98
N ALA A 32 19.79 -13.99 -13.14
CA ALA A 32 19.90 -13.02 -14.23
C ALA A 32 19.55 -11.58 -13.81
N ASN A 33 18.77 -11.39 -12.73
CA ASN A 33 18.48 -10.05 -12.20
C ASN A 33 19.72 -9.38 -11.60
N LEU A 34 20.75 -10.13 -11.18
CA LEU A 34 21.99 -9.56 -10.65
C LEU A 34 22.74 -8.78 -11.75
N ASP A 35 22.83 -9.35 -12.95
CA ASP A 35 23.47 -8.68 -14.09
C ASP A 35 22.70 -7.43 -14.51
N VAL A 36 21.37 -7.52 -14.52
CA VAL A 36 20.49 -6.37 -14.81
C VAL A 36 20.68 -5.29 -13.75
N LEU A 37 20.75 -5.65 -12.47
CA LEU A 37 20.96 -4.71 -11.37
C LEU A 37 22.32 -4.01 -11.47
N ASN A 38 23.39 -4.76 -11.76
CA ASN A 38 24.72 -4.19 -11.96
C ASN A 38 24.75 -3.19 -13.12
N LYS A 39 24.16 -3.57 -14.27
CA LYS A 39 24.02 -2.65 -15.42
C LYS A 39 23.22 -1.40 -15.06
N LEU A 40 22.13 -1.56 -14.30
CA LEU A 40 21.29 -0.45 -13.86
C LEU A 40 22.02 0.50 -12.90
N ILE A 41 22.81 -0.03 -11.96
CA ILE A 41 23.62 0.78 -11.04
C ILE A 41 24.66 1.58 -11.82
N ASN A 42 25.38 0.94 -12.75
CA ASN A 42 26.37 1.61 -13.58
C ASN A 42 25.75 2.70 -14.45
N ALA A 43 24.64 2.41 -15.14
CA ALA A 43 23.94 3.39 -15.96
C ALA A 43 23.40 4.58 -15.14
N ARG A 44 22.92 4.34 -13.92
CA ARG A 44 22.49 5.39 -12.99
C ARG A 44 23.65 6.25 -12.51
N HIS A 45 24.80 5.64 -12.25
CA HIS A 45 26.00 6.38 -11.89
C HIS A 45 26.50 7.25 -13.05
N GLU A 46 26.57 6.71 -14.26
CA GLU A 46 26.92 7.46 -15.48
C GLU A 46 25.98 8.64 -15.72
N LEU A 47 24.66 8.41 -15.62
CA LEU A 47 23.66 9.49 -15.72
C LEU A 47 23.91 10.60 -14.68
N ALA A 48 24.23 10.23 -13.43
CA ALA A 48 24.53 11.23 -12.41
C ALA A 48 25.78 12.04 -12.74
N GLN A 49 26.84 11.40 -13.24
CA GLN A 49 28.07 12.08 -13.66
C GLN A 49 27.81 13.06 -14.81
N ILE A 50 27.06 12.65 -15.83
CA ILE A 50 26.67 13.51 -16.97
C ILE A 50 25.89 14.74 -16.51
N MET A 51 25.00 14.55 -15.52
CA MET A 51 24.20 15.63 -14.95
C MET A 51 24.95 16.43 -13.87
N GLU A 52 26.25 16.18 -13.68
CA GLU A 52 27.13 16.83 -12.71
C GLU A 52 26.71 16.65 -11.22
N TYR A 53 26.14 15.49 -10.90
CA TYR A 53 25.83 15.08 -9.52
C TYR A 53 26.85 14.08 -8.98
N LYS A 54 27.09 14.15 -7.65
CA LYS A 54 27.99 13.23 -6.93
C LYS A 54 27.53 11.78 -7.00
N SER A 55 26.22 11.56 -6.95
CA SER A 55 25.62 10.23 -7.01
C SER A 55 24.23 10.28 -7.65
N TYR A 56 23.72 9.13 -8.07
CA TYR A 56 22.34 9.03 -8.53
C TYR A 56 21.33 9.37 -7.41
N ALA A 57 21.67 9.15 -6.15
CA ALA A 57 20.81 9.53 -5.03
C ALA A 57 20.68 11.05 -4.94
N ASP A 58 21.77 11.80 -5.09
CA ASP A 58 21.75 13.28 -5.13
C ASP A 58 20.91 13.81 -6.29
N PHE A 59 21.01 13.17 -7.46
CA PHE A 59 20.19 13.50 -8.62
C PHE A 59 18.70 13.22 -8.38
N ALA A 60 18.37 12.02 -7.91
CA ALA A 60 16.99 11.53 -7.82
C ALA A 60 16.19 12.13 -6.66
N ILE A 61 16.84 12.54 -5.57
CA ILE A 61 16.16 13.05 -4.38
C ILE A 61 15.84 14.55 -4.45
N ARG A 62 16.46 15.28 -5.38
CA ARG A 62 16.31 16.73 -5.51
C ARG A 62 14.87 17.25 -5.64
N PRO A 63 13.97 16.62 -6.43
CA PRO A 63 12.57 17.06 -6.49
C PRO A 63 11.75 16.65 -5.25
N ASN A 64 12.30 15.82 -4.36
CA ASN A 64 11.60 15.30 -3.19
C ASN A 64 11.78 16.24 -1.99
N MET A 65 10.83 16.17 -1.05
CA MET A 65 10.84 16.99 0.17
C MET A 65 12.12 16.83 1.01
N ALA A 66 12.75 15.65 1.01
CA ALA A 66 13.99 15.41 1.73
C ALA A 66 15.17 16.22 1.18
N GLY A 67 15.16 16.58 -0.10
CA GLY A 67 16.14 17.45 -0.76
C GLY A 67 17.56 16.91 -0.92
N SER A 68 18.03 16.00 -0.05
CA SER A 68 19.38 15.42 -0.12
C SER A 68 19.45 14.00 0.46
N PRO A 69 20.44 13.17 0.04
CA PRO A 69 20.62 11.83 0.59
C PRO A 69 21.00 11.85 2.08
N ASP A 70 21.77 12.84 2.53
CA ASP A 70 22.20 12.97 3.92
C ASP A 70 21.01 13.20 4.86
N VAL A 71 20.05 14.04 4.47
CA VAL A 71 18.81 14.26 5.23
C VAL A 71 17.99 12.98 5.30
N ALA A 72 17.84 12.25 4.19
CA ALA A 72 17.14 10.96 4.20
C ALA A 72 17.84 9.93 5.10
N MET A 73 19.17 9.84 5.05
CA MET A 73 19.93 8.89 5.86
C MET A 73 19.86 9.24 7.35
N SER A 74 20.01 10.52 7.70
CA SER A 74 19.87 10.98 9.09
C SER A 74 18.48 10.65 9.64
N PHE A 75 17.43 10.92 8.87
CA PHE A 75 16.05 10.59 9.25
C PHE A 75 15.88 9.09 9.54
N LEU A 76 16.39 8.21 8.68
CA LEU A 76 16.28 6.75 8.86
C LEU A 76 17.06 6.27 10.10
N LEU A 77 18.26 6.80 10.32
CA LEU A 77 19.09 6.45 11.47
C LEU A 77 18.47 6.93 12.78
N ASP A 78 17.93 8.15 12.81
CA ASP A 78 17.29 8.70 13.99
C ASP A 78 15.98 7.98 14.28
N LEU A 79 15.16 7.67 13.27
CA LEU A 79 13.98 6.83 13.45
C LEU A 79 14.36 5.46 14.03
N SER A 80 15.40 4.81 13.50
CA SER A 80 15.89 3.53 14.01
C SER A 80 16.28 3.60 15.48
N LYS A 81 16.95 4.67 15.92
CA LYS A 81 17.31 4.87 17.34
C LYS A 81 16.06 4.98 18.22
N HIS A 82 15.06 5.76 17.80
CA HIS A 82 13.86 6.00 18.60
C HIS A 82 12.97 4.75 18.73
N VAL A 83 12.88 3.92 17.69
CA VAL A 83 12.04 2.72 17.73
C VAL A 83 12.76 1.49 18.29
N ARG A 84 14.09 1.53 18.47
CA ARG A 84 14.91 0.37 18.83
C ARG A 84 14.47 -0.32 20.11
N CYS A 85 14.30 0.45 21.18
CA CYS A 85 13.89 -0.10 22.49
C CYS A 85 12.58 -0.90 22.35
N LYS A 86 11.59 -0.34 21.64
CA LYS A 86 10.31 -1.01 21.45
C LYS A 86 10.41 -2.24 20.54
N ALA A 87 11.21 -2.15 19.48
CA ALA A 87 11.45 -3.27 18.59
C ALA A 87 12.13 -4.44 19.33
N ASP A 88 13.10 -4.17 20.20
CA ASP A 88 13.79 -5.18 21.00
C ASP A 88 12.84 -5.86 22.00
N GLU A 89 11.95 -5.09 22.65
CA GLU A 89 10.89 -5.64 23.50
C GLU A 89 9.97 -6.59 22.72
N GLU A 90 9.45 -6.16 21.57
CA GLU A 90 8.55 -6.95 20.74
C GLU A 90 9.24 -8.21 20.19
N PHE A 91 10.49 -8.09 19.77
CA PHE A 91 11.28 -9.23 19.29
C PHE A 91 11.52 -10.26 20.41
N ASN A 92 11.76 -9.79 21.64
CA ASN A 92 11.89 -10.67 22.81
C ASN A 92 10.59 -11.42 23.11
N VAL A 93 9.43 -10.76 23.01
CA VAL A 93 8.11 -11.40 23.18
C VAL A 93 7.90 -12.50 22.15
N ILE A 94 8.20 -12.23 20.87
CA ILE A 94 8.06 -13.20 19.79
C ILE A 94 9.03 -14.38 19.99
N ARG A 95 10.27 -14.09 20.42
CA ARG A 95 11.29 -15.12 20.69
C ARG A 95 10.86 -16.04 21.83
N GLU A 96 10.38 -15.47 22.93
CA GLU A 96 9.91 -16.25 24.08
C GLU A 96 8.69 -17.10 23.71
N CYS A 97 7.78 -16.56 22.89
CA CYS A 97 6.66 -17.30 22.33
C CYS A 97 7.13 -18.56 21.55
N LYS A 98 8.19 -18.45 20.73
CA LYS A 98 8.80 -19.60 20.04
C LYS A 98 9.41 -20.60 21.01
N ARG A 99 10.16 -20.15 22.01
CA ARG A 99 10.81 -21.02 23.01
C ARG A 99 9.80 -21.84 23.79
N GLN A 100 8.70 -21.22 24.21
CA GLN A 100 7.60 -21.90 24.88
C GLN A 100 6.91 -22.91 23.94
N TYR A 101 6.63 -22.52 22.70
CA TYR A 101 6.00 -23.40 21.71
C TYR A 101 6.84 -24.66 21.41
N LEU A 102 8.16 -24.53 21.35
CA LEU A 102 9.07 -25.66 21.08
C LEU A 102 9.53 -26.39 22.35
N ASN A 103 9.20 -25.88 23.53
CA ASN A 103 9.77 -26.32 24.81
C ASN A 103 11.32 -26.35 24.78
N ASP A 104 11.93 -25.35 24.14
CA ASP A 104 13.38 -25.22 23.98
C ASP A 104 13.81 -23.78 24.29
N ARG A 105 14.56 -23.60 25.38
CA ARG A 105 15.05 -22.29 25.82
C ARG A 105 16.15 -21.72 24.93
N ASN A 106 16.82 -22.56 24.14
CA ASN A 106 17.91 -22.16 23.26
C ASN A 106 17.41 -21.80 21.85
N ALA A 107 16.12 -21.99 21.56
CA ALA A 107 15.54 -21.59 20.29
C ALA A 107 15.63 -20.06 20.10
N ASP A 108 16.02 -19.65 18.89
CA ASP A 108 16.03 -18.26 18.45
C ASP A 108 15.17 -18.08 17.19
N LEU A 109 14.82 -16.84 16.83
CA LEU A 109 13.96 -16.54 15.69
C LEU A 109 14.72 -16.58 14.37
N GLU A 110 14.16 -17.30 13.40
CA GLU A 110 14.61 -17.28 12.02
C GLU A 110 13.71 -16.38 11.16
N PRO A 111 14.17 -15.89 10.01
CA PRO A 111 13.37 -14.98 9.16
C PRO A 111 12.02 -15.56 8.70
N TRP A 112 11.90 -16.89 8.62
CA TRP A 112 10.64 -17.56 8.25
C TRP A 112 9.69 -17.81 9.43
N ASP A 113 10.12 -17.51 10.66
CA ASP A 113 9.33 -17.71 11.87
C ASP A 113 8.53 -16.46 12.27
N GLU A 114 9.05 -15.27 11.94
CA GLU A 114 8.48 -13.97 12.35
C GLU A 114 6.96 -13.89 12.14
N ALA A 115 6.49 -14.06 10.90
CA ALA A 115 5.07 -13.92 10.57
C ALA A 115 4.15 -14.89 11.35
N TYR A 116 4.63 -16.10 11.63
CA TYR A 116 3.86 -17.12 12.35
C TYR A 116 3.75 -16.79 13.84
N PHE A 117 4.88 -16.51 14.50
CA PHE A 117 4.87 -16.20 15.93
C PHE A 117 4.28 -14.83 16.23
N VAL A 118 4.42 -13.83 15.34
CA VAL A 118 3.67 -12.57 15.44
C VAL A 118 2.16 -12.83 15.39
N GLY A 119 1.71 -13.71 14.49
CA GLY A 119 0.30 -14.12 14.42
C GLY A 119 -0.18 -14.75 15.73
N MET A 120 0.60 -15.69 16.28
CA MET A 120 0.28 -16.37 17.53
C MET A 120 0.25 -15.41 18.73
N VAL A 121 1.24 -14.52 18.86
CA VAL A 121 1.26 -13.48 19.90
C VAL A 121 0.03 -12.59 19.79
N LYS A 122 -0.30 -12.10 18.58
CA LYS A 122 -1.48 -11.25 18.37
C LYS A 122 -2.78 -11.96 18.71
N SER A 123 -2.95 -13.22 18.29
CA SER A 123 -4.13 -14.02 18.62
C SER A 123 -4.25 -14.32 20.10
N SER A 124 -3.12 -14.48 20.81
CA SER A 124 -3.12 -14.68 22.27
C SER A 124 -3.41 -13.40 23.05
N ALA A 125 -2.94 -12.25 22.57
CA ALA A 125 -3.13 -10.95 23.21
C ALA A 125 -4.51 -10.35 22.92
N TYR A 126 -5.07 -10.65 21.76
CA TYR A 126 -6.33 -10.10 21.29
C TYR A 126 -7.23 -11.23 20.80
N SER A 127 -8.35 -11.47 21.48
CA SER A 127 -9.40 -12.42 21.09
C SER A 127 -10.22 -11.89 19.89
N LEU A 128 -9.54 -11.53 18.80
CA LEU A 128 -10.13 -10.97 17.59
C LEU A 128 -10.13 -12.03 16.50
N ASP A 129 -11.34 -12.45 16.11
CA ASP A 129 -11.54 -13.27 14.92
C ASP A 129 -11.74 -12.36 13.70
N SER A 130 -10.75 -12.32 12.82
CA SER A 130 -10.82 -11.51 11.60
C SER A 130 -11.98 -11.88 10.68
N SER A 131 -12.45 -13.15 10.71
CA SER A 131 -13.59 -13.59 9.91
C SER A 131 -14.89 -12.99 10.43
N VAL A 132 -15.05 -12.92 11.75
CA VAL A 132 -16.18 -12.28 12.42
C VAL A 132 -16.15 -10.79 12.13
N ILE A 133 -15.02 -10.12 12.29
CA ILE A 133 -14.89 -8.68 11.99
C ILE A 133 -15.23 -8.39 10.53
N ALA A 134 -14.71 -9.18 9.59
CA ALA A 134 -14.96 -8.97 8.16
C ALA A 134 -16.45 -9.02 7.80
N SER A 135 -17.27 -9.78 8.55
CA SER A 135 -18.71 -9.84 8.34
C SER A 135 -19.44 -8.51 8.58
N TYR A 136 -18.87 -7.62 9.41
CA TYR A 136 -19.42 -6.28 9.67
C TYR A 136 -19.04 -5.26 8.58
N PHE A 137 -18.03 -5.54 7.76
CA PHE A 137 -17.50 -4.63 6.74
C PHE A 137 -17.88 -5.09 5.33
N SER A 138 -19.18 -5.18 5.03
CA SER A 138 -19.61 -5.42 3.66
C SER A 138 -19.22 -4.24 2.75
N LEU A 139 -18.94 -4.52 1.47
CA LEU A 139 -18.50 -3.50 0.53
C LEU A 139 -19.49 -2.32 0.45
N SER A 140 -20.78 -2.62 0.38
CA SER A 140 -21.82 -1.58 0.31
C SER A 140 -21.81 -0.67 1.55
N ARG A 141 -21.64 -1.24 2.75
CA ARG A 141 -21.53 -0.46 3.99
C ARG A 141 -20.24 0.35 4.07
N CYS A 142 -19.14 -0.19 3.56
CA CYS A 142 -17.87 0.55 3.48
C CYS A 142 -17.98 1.75 2.53
N LEU A 143 -18.63 1.60 1.38
CA LEU A 143 -18.86 2.69 0.44
C LEU A 143 -19.82 3.76 1.00
N GLU A 144 -20.86 3.35 1.73
CA GLU A 144 -21.76 4.25 2.45
C GLU A 144 -21.01 5.03 3.53
N GLY A 145 -20.21 4.35 4.35
CA GLY A 145 -19.35 5.00 5.35
C GLY A 145 -18.33 5.97 4.74
N LEU A 146 -17.71 5.60 3.61
CA LEU A 146 -16.82 6.49 2.87
C LEU A 146 -17.56 7.75 2.40
N LYS A 147 -18.78 7.60 1.85
CA LYS A 147 -19.62 8.72 1.45
C LYS A 147 -19.90 9.66 2.63
N MET A 148 -20.29 9.12 3.79
CA MET A 148 -20.54 9.91 5.00
C MET A 148 -19.29 10.68 5.47
N LEU A 149 -18.11 10.04 5.43
CA LEU A 149 -16.86 10.69 5.81
C LEU A 149 -16.50 11.83 4.87
N VAL A 150 -16.68 11.65 3.56
CA VAL A 150 -16.37 12.68 2.56
C VAL A 150 -17.33 13.86 2.68
N GLU A 151 -18.61 13.58 2.93
CA GLU A 151 -19.61 14.62 3.19
C GLU A 151 -19.29 15.40 4.46
N SER A 152 -18.98 14.71 5.56
CA SER A 152 -18.67 15.35 6.83
C SER A 152 -17.37 16.15 6.83
N LEU A 153 -16.32 15.66 6.16
CA LEU A 153 -15.00 16.30 6.18
C LEU A 153 -14.84 17.37 5.10
N PHE A 154 -15.48 17.19 3.95
CA PHE A 154 -15.25 18.03 2.77
C PHE A 154 -16.52 18.68 2.22
N GLY A 155 -17.69 18.43 2.80
CA GLY A 155 -18.97 18.95 2.28
C GLY A 155 -19.33 18.43 0.88
N ALA A 156 -18.64 17.39 0.42
CA ALA A 156 -18.80 16.83 -0.92
C ALA A 156 -19.43 15.44 -0.85
N THR A 157 -20.18 15.08 -1.88
CA THR A 157 -20.95 13.84 -1.89
C THR A 157 -20.62 13.03 -3.14
N PHE A 158 -20.37 11.73 -2.94
CA PHE A 158 -20.30 10.78 -4.05
C PHE A 158 -21.70 10.37 -4.50
N CYS A 159 -21.90 10.38 -5.82
CA CYS A 159 -23.10 9.91 -6.48
C CYS A 159 -22.72 8.86 -7.53
N GLN A 160 -23.36 7.70 -7.50
CA GLN A 160 -23.17 6.72 -8.57
C GLN A 160 -23.79 7.23 -9.86
N VAL A 161 -23.05 7.15 -10.96
CA VAL A 161 -23.49 7.60 -12.28
C VAL A 161 -23.34 6.48 -13.31
N PRO A 162 -24.21 6.39 -14.32
CA PRO A 162 -24.11 5.37 -15.33
C PRO A 162 -22.83 5.52 -16.17
N MET A 163 -22.33 4.39 -16.65
CA MET A 163 -21.27 4.34 -17.64
C MET A 163 -21.81 4.73 -19.02
N MET A 164 -21.04 5.50 -19.78
CA MET A 164 -21.31 5.80 -21.17
C MET A 164 -20.99 4.59 -22.06
N PRO A 165 -21.62 4.46 -23.24
CA PRO A 165 -21.26 3.42 -24.21
C PRO A 165 -19.76 3.45 -24.53
N GLY A 166 -19.07 2.31 -24.35
CA GLY A 166 -17.63 2.17 -24.59
C GLY A 166 -16.70 2.69 -23.47
N GLU A 167 -17.24 3.25 -22.39
CA GLU A 167 -16.44 3.76 -21.26
C GLU A 167 -15.95 2.63 -20.33
N CYS A 168 -16.72 1.54 -20.25
CA CYS A 168 -16.50 0.47 -19.28
C CYS A 168 -15.61 -0.65 -19.83
N TRP A 169 -14.54 -1.00 -19.09
CA TRP A 169 -13.66 -2.14 -19.42
C TRP A 169 -14.05 -3.45 -18.71
N HIS A 170 -14.92 -3.39 -17.70
CA HIS A 170 -15.37 -4.58 -16.97
C HIS A 170 -16.71 -4.31 -16.25
N PRO A 171 -17.70 -5.23 -16.31
CA PRO A 171 -19.06 -5.00 -15.78
C PRO A 171 -19.10 -4.65 -14.28
N ASP A 172 -18.17 -5.16 -13.48
CA ASP A 172 -18.13 -4.89 -12.03
C ASP A 172 -17.54 -3.52 -11.65
N VAL A 173 -17.16 -2.69 -12.63
CA VAL A 173 -16.58 -1.36 -12.36
C VAL A 173 -17.71 -0.38 -12.07
N VAL A 174 -17.60 0.32 -10.95
CA VAL A 174 -18.56 1.36 -10.56
C VAL A 174 -17.98 2.73 -10.86
N LYS A 175 -18.79 3.61 -11.47
CA LYS A 175 -18.45 5.01 -11.70
C LYS A 175 -19.18 5.90 -10.71
N LEU A 176 -18.43 6.72 -9.99
CA LEU A 176 -18.94 7.73 -9.07
C LEU A 176 -18.58 9.12 -9.59
N SER A 177 -19.50 10.07 -9.46
CA SER A 177 -19.21 11.50 -9.54
C SER A 177 -19.05 12.08 -8.14
N LEU A 178 -18.13 13.03 -7.98
CA LEU A 178 -17.99 13.80 -6.75
C LEU A 178 -18.59 15.19 -6.98
N HIS A 179 -19.49 15.61 -6.10
CA HIS A 179 -20.19 16.89 -6.20
C HIS A 179 -20.11 17.66 -4.88
N HIS A 180 -19.91 18.97 -4.96
CA HIS A 180 -19.97 19.86 -3.81
C HIS A 180 -21.03 20.94 -4.05
N PRO A 181 -21.95 21.20 -3.10
CA PRO A 181 -23.12 22.05 -3.34
C PRO A 181 -22.79 23.47 -3.84
N GLN A 182 -21.67 24.04 -3.38
CA GLN A 182 -21.24 25.39 -3.76
C GLN A 182 -20.23 25.41 -4.92
N GLU A 183 -19.51 24.31 -5.17
CA GLU A 183 -18.41 24.27 -6.15
C GLU A 183 -18.78 23.51 -7.43
N GLY A 184 -19.93 22.83 -7.43
CA GLY A 184 -20.38 21.99 -8.53
C GLY A 184 -19.68 20.63 -8.58
N GLY A 185 -19.57 20.08 -9.79
CA GLY A 185 -18.86 18.82 -10.02
C GLY A 185 -17.36 18.96 -9.76
N LEU A 186 -16.80 18.04 -8.97
CA LEU A 186 -15.37 18.01 -8.62
C LEU A 186 -14.59 16.96 -9.41
N GLY A 187 -15.26 15.96 -9.99
CA GLY A 187 -14.62 14.95 -10.84
C GLY A 187 -15.35 13.62 -10.84
N PHE A 188 -14.70 12.62 -11.45
CA PHE A 188 -15.20 11.25 -11.55
C PHE A 188 -14.18 10.25 -11.03
N MET A 189 -14.68 9.21 -10.39
CA MET A 189 -13.91 8.09 -9.85
C MET A 189 -14.45 6.78 -10.40
N TYR A 190 -13.56 5.92 -10.89
CA TYR A 190 -13.88 4.52 -11.17
C TYR A 190 -13.38 3.64 -10.05
N LEU A 191 -14.24 2.74 -9.58
CA LEU A 191 -13.92 1.75 -8.55
C LEU A 191 -13.88 0.37 -9.21
N ASP A 192 -12.67 -0.18 -9.30
CA ASP A 192 -12.45 -1.55 -9.76
C ASP A 192 -11.95 -2.37 -8.57
N LEU A 193 -12.89 -2.98 -7.85
CA LEU A 193 -12.64 -3.55 -6.51
C LEU A 193 -12.50 -5.08 -6.50
N TYR A 194 -13.02 -5.79 -7.50
CA TYR A 194 -13.01 -7.25 -7.50
C TYR A 194 -11.72 -7.82 -8.12
N SER A 195 -11.24 -8.92 -7.54
CA SER A 195 -10.10 -9.66 -8.08
C SER A 195 -10.51 -10.41 -9.35
N ARG A 196 -9.66 -10.38 -10.39
CA ARG A 196 -9.84 -11.19 -11.60
C ARG A 196 -8.51 -11.47 -12.28
N LYS A 197 -8.45 -12.55 -13.07
CA LYS A 197 -7.26 -12.93 -13.85
C LYS A 197 -6.88 -11.79 -14.81
N GLY A 198 -5.59 -11.43 -14.84
CA GLY A 198 -5.06 -10.37 -15.71
C GLY A 198 -5.22 -8.95 -15.17
N LYS A 199 -5.96 -8.73 -14.08
CA LYS A 199 -6.01 -7.41 -13.39
C LYS A 199 -4.74 -7.20 -12.56
N TYR A 200 -4.27 -5.96 -12.50
CA TYR A 200 -3.17 -5.53 -11.63
C TYR A 200 -3.41 -5.97 -10.17
N SER A 201 -2.46 -6.70 -9.57
CA SER A 201 -2.64 -7.44 -8.31
C SER A 201 -2.49 -6.63 -7.02
N GLY A 202 -2.18 -5.33 -7.10
CA GLY A 202 -2.04 -4.46 -5.93
C GLY A 202 -3.16 -3.44 -5.80
N CYS A 203 -3.26 -2.78 -4.64
CA CYS A 203 -4.10 -1.59 -4.51
C CYS A 203 -3.33 -0.39 -5.08
N ALA A 204 -3.96 0.39 -5.94
CA ALA A 204 -3.35 1.55 -6.57
C ALA A 204 -4.40 2.56 -7.02
N HIS A 205 -4.01 3.83 -7.00
CA HIS A 205 -4.76 4.93 -7.56
C HIS A 205 -4.10 5.39 -8.86
N PHE A 206 -4.90 5.52 -9.92
CA PHE A 206 -4.45 5.96 -11.24
C PHE A 206 -5.19 7.23 -11.64
N ALA A 207 -4.44 8.31 -11.90
CA ALA A 207 -4.98 9.48 -12.56
C ALA A 207 -5.18 9.16 -14.05
N ILE A 208 -6.43 9.05 -14.51
CA ILE A 208 -6.76 8.88 -15.93
C ILE A 208 -6.69 10.24 -16.63
N ARG A 209 -7.23 11.28 -15.97
CA ARG A 209 -7.25 12.64 -16.48
C ARG A 209 -7.00 13.62 -15.35
N GLY A 210 -5.97 14.45 -15.49
CA GLY A 210 -5.71 15.54 -14.53
C GLY A 210 -6.73 16.66 -14.62
N GLY A 211 -7.01 17.31 -13.50
CA GLY A 211 -7.77 18.55 -13.46
C GLY A 211 -6.90 19.73 -13.91
N ARG A 212 -7.37 20.54 -14.86
CA ARG A 212 -6.62 21.72 -15.35
C ARG A 212 -7.56 22.76 -15.95
N LEU A 213 -7.14 24.02 -15.92
CA LEU A 213 -7.74 25.06 -16.76
C LEU A 213 -7.37 24.78 -18.22
N ILE A 214 -8.36 24.72 -19.10
CA ILE A 214 -8.16 24.64 -20.55
C ILE A 214 -8.12 26.07 -21.11
N SER A 215 -9.01 26.94 -20.61
CA SER A 215 -9.09 28.34 -20.98
C SER A 215 -9.45 29.19 -19.76
N LYS A 216 -9.61 30.50 -19.94
CA LYS A 216 -10.04 31.41 -18.84
C LYS A 216 -11.42 31.06 -18.27
N SER A 217 -12.28 30.40 -19.07
CA SER A 217 -13.66 30.06 -18.70
C SER A 217 -13.91 28.55 -18.58
N GLU A 218 -13.00 27.71 -19.07
CA GLU A 218 -13.19 26.25 -19.11
C GLU A 218 -12.20 25.53 -18.19
N TYR A 219 -12.75 24.71 -17.29
CA TYR A 219 -11.98 23.84 -16.41
C TYR A 219 -12.29 22.37 -16.73
N GLN A 220 -11.24 21.60 -16.99
CA GLN A 220 -11.31 20.16 -17.16
C GLN A 220 -11.39 19.48 -15.79
N LEU A 221 -12.47 18.72 -15.56
CA LEU A 221 -12.58 17.95 -14.32
C LEU A 221 -11.62 16.74 -14.30
N PRO A 222 -10.99 16.46 -13.15
CA PRO A 222 -10.18 15.26 -12.98
C PRO A 222 -11.02 13.99 -13.08
N VAL A 223 -10.37 12.93 -13.57
CA VAL A 223 -10.90 11.57 -13.60
C VAL A 223 -9.82 10.65 -13.06
N TRP A 224 -10.16 9.83 -12.09
CA TRP A 224 -9.24 8.87 -11.49
C TRP A 224 -9.88 7.50 -11.33
N MET A 225 -9.04 6.50 -11.12
CA MET A 225 -9.42 5.12 -10.95
C MET A 225 -8.72 4.54 -9.73
N ASP A 226 -9.51 3.94 -8.86
CA ASP A 226 -9.00 3.18 -7.74
C ASP A 226 -9.11 1.70 -8.07
N ILE A 227 -7.95 1.07 -8.19
CA ILE A 227 -7.81 -0.37 -8.22
C ILE A 227 -7.62 -0.84 -6.80
N SER A 228 -8.54 -1.65 -6.31
CA SER A 228 -8.40 -2.31 -5.02
C SER A 228 -8.75 -3.78 -5.13
N PHE A 229 -8.38 -4.51 -4.08
CA PHE A 229 -8.76 -5.90 -3.86
C PHE A 229 -9.71 -5.98 -2.69
N PHE A 230 -11.01 -5.86 -2.97
CA PHE A 230 -12.03 -6.21 -2.01
C PHE A 230 -12.23 -7.73 -2.05
N VAL A 231 -11.56 -8.43 -1.12
CA VAL A 231 -11.78 -9.86 -0.88
C VAL A 231 -12.26 -10.00 0.55
N PHE A 232 -13.50 -10.45 0.75
CA PHE A 232 -14.11 -10.70 2.07
C PHE A 232 -13.23 -11.59 2.98
N TYR A 233 -12.38 -12.44 2.40
CA TYR A 233 -11.48 -13.33 3.11
C TYR A 233 -10.09 -12.75 3.42
N LYS A 234 -9.82 -11.47 3.08
CA LYS A 234 -8.47 -10.89 3.19
C LYS A 234 -8.44 -9.59 4.01
N PHE A 235 -9.23 -9.53 5.08
CA PHE A 235 -9.01 -8.58 6.18
C PHE A 235 -7.76 -8.93 7.02
N GLN A 236 -7.02 -9.97 6.65
CA GLN A 236 -5.71 -10.27 7.21
C GLN A 236 -4.62 -9.43 6.53
N LEU A 237 -4.03 -8.56 7.37
CA LEU A 237 -2.63 -8.13 7.31
C LEU A 237 -2.23 -6.99 6.36
N LEU A 238 -3.09 -6.00 6.15
CA LEU A 238 -2.63 -4.78 5.49
C LEU A 238 -3.11 -3.54 6.25
N GLY A 239 -2.32 -3.14 7.24
CA GLY A 239 -2.37 -1.82 7.86
C GLY A 239 -1.93 -0.74 6.88
N TYR A 240 -2.70 -0.53 5.81
CA TYR A 240 -2.50 0.58 4.91
C TYR A 240 -3.32 1.77 5.38
N SER A 241 -2.60 2.87 5.63
CA SER A 241 -3.13 4.19 5.91
C SER A 241 -4.21 4.58 4.90
N ILE A 242 -5.33 5.06 5.41
CA ILE A 242 -6.28 5.86 4.65
C ILE A 242 -5.51 7.05 4.10
N VAL A 243 -5.31 7.10 2.77
CA VAL A 243 -4.80 8.28 2.09
C VAL A 243 -5.96 9.29 2.09
N LEU A 244 -5.93 10.22 3.06
CA LEU A 244 -6.79 11.39 3.09
C LEU A 244 -6.43 12.29 1.90
N PHE A 245 -7.43 12.58 1.07
CA PHE A 245 -7.30 13.41 -0.12
C PHE A 245 -6.83 14.82 0.24
N ASN A 246 -5.81 15.31 -0.47
CA ASN A 246 -5.47 16.72 -0.48
C ASN A 246 -6.33 17.44 -1.53
N LEU A 247 -7.56 17.81 -1.16
CA LEU A 247 -8.53 18.51 -2.01
C LEU A 247 -8.21 20.01 -2.23
N THR A 248 -7.06 20.51 -1.80
CA THR A 248 -6.83 21.97 -1.70
C THR A 248 -6.20 22.64 -2.92
N ASN A 249 -5.95 21.94 -4.04
CA ASN A 249 -5.23 22.52 -5.17
C ASN A 249 -6.01 23.56 -6.02
N ARG A 250 -7.20 24.00 -5.60
CA ARG A 250 -7.88 25.17 -6.21
C ARG A 250 -7.35 26.54 -5.72
N ARG A 251 -6.46 26.60 -4.73
CA ARG A 251 -5.92 27.88 -4.20
C ARG A 251 -4.41 28.10 -4.41
N ARG A 252 -3.86 27.76 -5.58
CA ARG A 252 -2.63 28.41 -6.06
C ARG A 252 -2.95 29.35 -7.21
N LYS A 253 -3.50 30.50 -6.85
CA LYS A 253 -3.33 31.76 -7.58
C LYS A 253 -2.50 32.67 -6.70
N ILE A 254 -1.21 32.77 -7.00
CA ILE A 254 -0.38 33.96 -7.32
C ILE A 254 1.04 33.43 -7.45
#